data_AF-A0A933YUB0-F1
#
_entry.id   AF-A0A933YUB0-F1
#
_cell.length_a   1.000
_cell.length_b   1.000
_cell.length_c   1.000
_cell.angle_alpha   90.00
_cell.angle_beta   90.00
_cell.angle_gamma   90.00
#
_symmetry.space_group_name_H-M   'P 1'
#
loop_
_entity.id
_entity.type
_entity.pdbx_description
1 polymer ?
#
loop_
_entity_poly.entity_id
_entity_poly.type
_entity_poly.pdbx_seq_one_letter_code
_entity_poly.pdbx_strand_id
1 'polypeptide(L)'
;MSKPQEPCSKCKGEMTVKPLETFSGVEGGVKVTIEAMPAAVCGQGHKRFVYPMFAGMLMDMVMDEDTYRFTPSAVKKGLFTKRYHCPGCDQELPGMPTGQKSCEMTAEFKHADPFKLQVDVPVYKCGGCGKEFIHSSKDTGKLALAATGHAYRATDIHPE
;
A
#
# COMPACT_ATOMS: atom_id res chain seq x y z
N MET A 1 -6.69 -12.59 24.06
CA MET A 1 -5.49 -13.41 24.36
C MET A 1 -4.76 -13.66 23.05
N SER A 2 -3.57 -13.08 22.89
CA SER A 2 -2.70 -13.29 21.72
C SER A 2 -2.23 -14.75 21.68
N LYS A 3 -2.25 -15.37 20.49
CA LYS A 3 -1.77 -16.74 20.30
C LYS A 3 -0.27 -16.82 20.66
N PRO A 4 0.21 -17.88 21.33
CA PRO A 4 1.63 -18.07 21.59
C PRO A 4 2.44 -17.95 20.30
N GLN A 5 3.51 -17.17 20.33
CA GLN A 5 4.38 -17.00 19.17
C GLN A 5 5.35 -18.18 19.09
N GLU A 6 5.45 -18.79 17.91
CA GLU A 6 6.50 -19.78 17.67
C GLU A 6 7.89 -19.13 17.83
N PRO A 7 8.93 -19.89 18.22
CA PRO A 7 10.28 -19.36 18.32
C PRO A 7 10.79 -18.77 17.00
N CYS A 8 11.73 -17.84 17.09
CA CYS A 8 12.35 -17.21 15.92
C CYS A 8 12.94 -18.28 14.98
N SER A 9 12.57 -18.25 13.69
CA SER A 9 13.08 -19.22 12.70
C SER A 9 14.60 -19.15 12.55
N LYS A 10 15.19 -17.95 12.67
CA LYS A 10 16.63 -17.66 12.53
C LYS A 10 17.47 -17.99 13.77
N CYS A 11 17.08 -17.51 14.96
CA CYS A 11 17.89 -17.66 16.18
C CYS A 11 17.27 -18.52 17.29
N LYS A 12 16.07 -19.07 17.08
CA LYS A 12 15.30 -19.86 18.06
C LYS A 12 14.94 -19.14 19.36
N GLY A 13 15.22 -17.84 19.45
CA GLY A 13 14.82 -17.02 20.59
C GLY A 13 13.31 -16.82 20.70
N GLU A 14 12.86 -16.43 21.88
CA GLU A 14 11.48 -16.04 22.15
C GLU A 14 11.07 -14.84 21.27
N MET A 15 9.82 -14.84 20.84
CA MET A 15 9.23 -13.83 19.98
C MET A 15 8.14 -13.07 20.73
N THR A 16 8.22 -11.74 20.74
CA THR A 16 7.20 -10.88 21.34
C THR A 16 6.56 -10.01 20.27
N VAL A 17 5.24 -9.83 20.34
CA VAL A 17 4.54 -8.91 19.44
C VAL A 17 4.75 -7.48 19.92
N LYS A 18 5.22 -6.61 19.03
CA LYS A 18 5.36 -5.17 19.30
C LYS A 18 5.03 -4.35 18.04
N PRO A 19 4.57 -3.10 18.20
CA PRO A 19 4.44 -2.20 17.07
C PRO A 19 5.82 -1.87 16.50
N LEU A 20 5.92 -1.80 15.18
CA LEU A 20 7.12 -1.33 14.50
C LEU A 20 7.14 0.19 14.39
N GLU A 21 8.35 0.73 14.26
CA GLU A 21 8.55 2.11 13.82
C GLU A 21 7.96 2.31 12.42
N THR A 22 7.63 3.56 12.07
CA THR A 22 7.09 3.89 10.75
C THR A 22 8.07 3.52 9.65
N PHE A 23 7.57 2.85 8.61
CA PHE A 23 8.34 2.48 7.43
C PHE A 23 7.53 2.71 6.16
N SER A 24 8.21 2.84 5.02
CA SER A 24 7.54 3.12 3.75
C SER A 24 8.25 2.49 2.56
N GLY A 25 7.51 2.37 1.46
CA GLY A 25 8.04 1.97 0.16
C GLY A 25 7.39 2.78 -0.95
N VAL A 26 8.07 2.84 -2.10
CA VAL A 26 7.64 3.62 -3.26
C VAL A 26 7.71 2.74 -4.51
N GLU A 27 6.71 2.85 -5.38
CA GLU A 27 6.72 2.24 -6.71
C GLU A 27 5.90 3.10 -7.68
N GLY A 28 6.46 3.43 -8.85
CA GLY A 28 5.76 4.20 -9.89
C GLY A 28 5.14 5.53 -9.42
N GLY A 29 5.74 6.19 -8.42
CA GLY A 29 5.23 7.43 -7.82
C GLY A 29 4.13 7.25 -6.78
N VAL A 30 3.69 6.02 -6.51
CA VAL A 30 2.83 5.65 -5.38
C VAL A 30 3.71 5.36 -4.18
N LYS A 31 3.42 5.97 -3.03
CA LYS A 31 4.08 5.70 -1.76
C LYS A 31 3.10 5.03 -0.80
N VAL A 32 3.56 3.98 -0.13
CA VAL A 32 2.83 3.35 0.97
C VAL A 32 3.64 3.57 2.24
N THR A 33 2.99 4.16 3.26
CA THR A 33 3.56 4.37 4.59
C THR A 33 2.76 3.55 5.59
N ILE A 34 3.45 2.80 6.44
CA ILE A 34 2.87 1.93 7.45
C ILE A 34 3.38 2.38 8.82
N GLU A 35 2.46 2.63 9.74
CA GLU A 35 2.79 3.10 11.09
C GLU A 35 2.23 2.15 12.16
N ALA A 36 3.05 1.85 13.16
CA ALA A 36 2.69 1.00 14.30
C ALA A 36 2.19 -0.40 13.92
N MET A 37 2.59 -0.93 12.76
CA MET A 37 2.20 -2.29 12.37
C MET A 37 2.71 -3.30 13.40
N PRO A 38 1.84 -4.16 13.95
CA PRO A 38 2.27 -5.17 14.88
C PRO A 38 3.09 -6.23 14.14
N ALA A 39 4.21 -6.62 14.73
CA ALA A 39 5.05 -7.70 14.24
C ALA A 39 5.63 -8.51 15.41
N ALA A 40 5.89 -9.79 15.16
CA ALA A 40 6.61 -10.61 16.12
C ALA A 40 8.11 -10.35 15.95
N VAL A 41 8.80 -10.04 17.05
CA VAL A 41 10.23 -9.68 17.07
C VAL A 41 10.95 -10.40 18.20
N CYS A 42 12.13 -10.99 17.93
CA CYS A 42 12.98 -11.58 18.98
C CYS A 42 13.99 -10.57 19.54
N GLY A 43 14.69 -10.96 20.62
CA GLY A 43 15.77 -10.17 21.23
C GLY A 43 16.94 -9.84 20.29
N GLN A 44 17.07 -10.53 19.14
CA GLN A 44 18.08 -10.26 18.11
C GLN A 44 17.55 -9.35 16.98
N GLY A 45 16.32 -8.85 17.08
CA GLY A 45 15.73 -7.93 16.10
C GLY A 45 15.15 -8.57 14.84
N HIS A 46 15.19 -9.91 14.71
CA HIS A 46 14.51 -10.59 13.61
C HIS A 46 12.99 -10.40 13.69
N LYS A 47 12.38 -10.02 12.58
CA LYS A 47 10.95 -9.68 12.49
C LYS A 47 10.22 -10.69 11.62
N ARG A 48 8.93 -10.92 11.91
CA ARG A 48 7.99 -11.60 11.04
C ARG A 48 6.58 -11.08 11.28
N PHE A 49 5.67 -11.41 10.38
CA PHE A 49 4.24 -11.15 10.56
C PHE A 49 3.67 -11.85 11.80
N VAL A 50 2.63 -11.25 12.40
CA VAL A 50 1.97 -11.79 13.60
C VAL A 50 1.35 -13.17 13.34
N TYR A 51 0.93 -13.44 12.10
CA TYR A 51 0.41 -14.72 11.64
C TYR A 51 0.52 -14.86 10.10
N PRO A 52 0.44 -16.08 9.52
CA PRO A 52 0.73 -16.33 8.10
C PRO A 52 -0.08 -15.52 7.07
N MET A 53 -1.34 -15.19 7.39
CA MET A 53 -2.23 -14.46 6.47
C MET A 53 -2.12 -12.94 6.54
N PHE A 54 -1.30 -12.40 7.44
CA PHE A 54 -1.22 -10.96 7.66
C PHE A 54 -0.82 -10.20 6.39
N ALA A 55 0.20 -10.68 5.67
CA ALA A 55 0.66 -10.06 4.44
C ALA A 55 -0.45 -10.05 3.39
N GLY A 56 -1.12 -11.18 3.18
CA GLY A 56 -2.23 -11.32 2.24
C GLY A 56 -3.37 -10.33 2.54
N MET A 57 -3.74 -10.17 3.81
CA MET A 57 -4.79 -9.20 4.20
C MET A 57 -4.40 -7.75 3.86
N LEU A 58 -3.13 -7.38 4.01
CA LEU A 58 -2.68 -6.05 3.60
C LEU A 58 -2.63 -5.90 2.09
N MET A 59 -2.26 -6.96 1.37
CA MET A 59 -2.29 -7.00 -0.10
C MET A 59 -3.72 -6.81 -0.61
N ASP A 60 -4.70 -7.50 -0.03
CA ASP A 60 -6.11 -7.37 -0.40
C ASP A 60 -6.60 -5.94 -0.18
N MET A 61 -6.26 -5.34 0.97
CA MET A 61 -6.61 -3.95 1.30
C MET A 61 -6.06 -2.94 0.29
N VAL A 62 -4.78 -3.03 -0.10
CA VAL A 62 -4.21 -2.10 -1.10
C VAL A 62 -4.65 -2.40 -2.53
N MET A 63 -5.13 -3.60 -2.81
CA MET A 63 -5.66 -3.96 -4.13
C MET A 63 -7.15 -3.64 -4.28
N ASP A 64 -7.86 -3.39 -3.18
CA ASP A 64 -9.26 -2.99 -3.20
C ASP A 64 -9.42 -1.64 -3.92
N GLU A 65 -10.31 -1.58 -4.92
CA GLU A 65 -10.58 -0.35 -5.65
C GLU A 65 -11.25 0.72 -4.77
N ASP A 66 -11.92 0.29 -3.69
CA ASP A 66 -12.60 1.16 -2.74
C ASP A 66 -11.62 2.02 -1.95
N THR A 67 -10.40 1.50 -1.74
CA THR A 67 -9.26 2.21 -1.16
C THR A 67 -8.94 3.50 -1.90
N TYR A 68 -9.25 3.58 -3.20
CA TYR A 68 -8.90 4.71 -4.06
C TYR A 68 -10.09 5.62 -4.40
N ARG A 69 -11.28 5.38 -3.82
CA ARG A 69 -12.50 6.16 -4.13
C ARG A 69 -12.42 7.64 -3.77
N PHE A 70 -11.43 8.06 -2.98
CA PHE A 70 -11.19 9.47 -2.66
C PHE A 70 -10.77 10.31 -3.89
N THR A 71 -10.32 9.68 -4.98
CA THR A 71 -9.99 10.37 -6.24
C THR A 71 -10.57 9.60 -7.43
N PRO A 72 -11.27 10.26 -8.37
CA PRO A 72 -11.84 9.57 -9.51
C PRO A 72 -10.75 8.98 -10.42
N SER A 73 -11.06 7.86 -11.08
CA SER A 73 -10.18 7.22 -12.05
C SER A 73 -10.36 7.79 -13.46
N ALA A 74 -9.25 7.90 -14.18
CA ALA A 74 -9.24 8.16 -15.61
C ALA A 74 -9.66 6.91 -16.40
N VAL A 75 -9.99 7.10 -17.68
CA VAL A 75 -10.34 6.00 -18.58
C VAL A 75 -9.15 5.70 -19.46
N LYS A 76 -8.71 4.43 -19.47
CA LYS A 76 -7.61 3.98 -20.32
C LYS A 76 -8.13 3.65 -21.73
N LYS A 77 -7.70 4.41 -22.73
CA LYS A 77 -8.12 4.28 -24.15
C LYS A 77 -6.95 3.98 -25.08
N GLY A 78 -7.24 3.44 -26.26
CA GLY A 78 -6.28 3.17 -27.34
C GLY A 78 -5.89 1.69 -27.51
N LEU A 79 -5.81 1.22 -28.76
CA LEU A 79 -5.48 -0.18 -29.10
C LEU A 79 -3.96 -0.47 -29.11
N PHE A 80 -3.13 0.48 -29.59
CA PHE A 80 -1.67 0.28 -29.72
C PHE A 80 -0.85 1.02 -28.66
N THR A 81 -1.32 2.19 -28.21
CA THR A 81 -0.71 2.94 -27.12
C THR A 81 -1.80 3.34 -26.15
N LYS A 82 -1.82 2.70 -24.99
CA LYS A 82 -2.83 2.98 -23.96
C LYS A 82 -2.53 4.33 -23.32
N ARG A 83 -3.44 5.29 -23.46
CA ARG A 83 -3.41 6.63 -22.84
C ARG A 83 -4.54 6.77 -21.84
N TYR A 84 -4.39 7.66 -20.87
CA TYR A 84 -5.44 7.96 -19.89
C TYR A 84 -6.19 9.22 -20.30
N HIS A 85 -7.51 9.17 -20.27
CA HIS A 85 -8.40 10.24 -20.67
C HIS A 85 -9.33 10.63 -19.53
N CYS A 86 -9.70 11.90 -19.49
CA CYS A 86 -10.71 12.41 -18.58
C CYS A 86 -12.08 11.75 -18.86
N PRO A 87 -12.74 11.12 -17.89
CA PRO A 87 -14.07 10.52 -18.10
C PRO A 87 -15.16 11.55 -18.41
N GLY A 88 -14.96 12.82 -18.06
CA GLY A 88 -15.97 13.88 -18.26
C GLY A 88 -15.89 14.60 -19.60
N CYS A 89 -14.69 14.92 -20.09
CA CYS A 89 -14.50 15.71 -21.32
C CYS A 89 -13.64 15.02 -22.39
N ASP A 90 -13.22 13.79 -22.14
CA ASP A 90 -12.43 12.92 -23.02
C ASP A 90 -11.02 13.40 -23.41
N GLN A 91 -10.57 14.53 -22.87
CA GLN A 91 -9.21 15.00 -23.11
C GLN A 91 -8.17 14.05 -22.51
N GLU A 92 -7.08 13.82 -23.24
CA GLU A 92 -5.92 13.08 -22.75
C GLU A 92 -5.32 13.78 -21.53
N LEU A 93 -5.01 13.01 -20.49
CA LEU A 93 -4.33 13.49 -19.31
C LEU A 93 -2.83 13.66 -19.58
N PRO A 94 -2.15 14.58 -18.88
CA PRO A 94 -0.71 14.77 -19.05
C PRO A 94 0.05 13.48 -18.73
N GLY A 95 1.18 13.26 -19.42
CA GLY A 95 2.04 12.10 -19.18
C GLY A 95 2.79 12.12 -17.84
N MET A 96 2.76 13.25 -17.12
CA MET A 96 3.37 13.42 -15.80
C MET A 96 2.31 13.85 -14.78
N PRO A 97 2.42 13.42 -13.51
CA PRO A 97 1.52 13.85 -12.47
C PRO A 97 1.66 15.35 -12.19
N THR A 98 0.54 15.97 -11.84
CA THR A 98 0.45 17.39 -11.48
C THR A 98 0.45 17.60 -9.97
N GLY A 99 0.42 16.52 -9.19
CA GLY A 99 0.45 16.56 -7.73
C GLY A 99 0.36 15.17 -7.12
N GLN A 100 0.15 15.14 -5.80
CA GLN A 100 -0.11 13.93 -5.04
C GLN A 100 -1.34 14.13 -4.14
N LYS A 101 -2.05 13.03 -3.85
CA LYS A 101 -3.06 12.97 -2.82
C LYS A 101 -2.80 11.80 -1.90
N SER A 102 -3.14 11.98 -0.64
CA SER A 102 -2.95 10.97 0.40
C SER A 102 -4.30 10.45 0.86
N CYS A 103 -4.36 9.16 1.14
CA CYS A 103 -5.46 8.53 1.85
C CYS A 103 -4.89 7.78 3.05
N GLU A 104 -5.37 8.12 4.24
CA GLU A 104 -5.09 7.40 5.48
C GLU A 104 -6.24 6.41 5.73
N MET A 105 -5.89 5.19 6.12
CA MET A 105 -6.83 4.16 6.56
C MET A 105 -6.27 3.42 7.77
N THR A 106 -7.17 2.94 8.62
CA THR A 106 -6.84 2.05 9.72
C THR A 106 -7.00 0.61 9.25
N ALA A 107 -5.93 -0.17 9.33
CA ALA A 107 -5.96 -1.59 9.07
C ALA A 107 -6.40 -2.35 10.33
N GLU A 108 -7.60 -2.91 10.28
CA GLU A 108 -8.19 -3.68 11.38
C GLU A 108 -8.19 -5.17 11.03
N PHE A 109 -7.13 -5.88 11.42
CA PHE A 109 -7.03 -7.30 11.15
C PHE A 109 -7.37 -8.14 12.38
N LYS A 110 -8.07 -9.26 12.15
CA LYS A 110 -8.43 -10.18 13.21
C LYS A 110 -7.16 -10.70 13.91
N HIS A 111 -7.10 -10.58 15.23
CA HIS A 111 -5.99 -11.00 16.07
C HIS A 111 -4.70 -10.16 15.97
N ALA A 112 -4.80 -8.94 15.44
CA ALA A 112 -3.73 -7.95 15.47
C ALA A 112 -4.26 -6.63 16.05
N ASP A 113 -3.38 -5.87 16.70
CA ASP A 113 -3.71 -4.50 17.06
C ASP A 113 -3.87 -3.65 15.79
N PRO A 114 -4.84 -2.71 15.74
CA PRO A 114 -5.00 -1.83 14.60
C PRO A 114 -3.75 -1.00 14.33
N PHE A 115 -3.46 -0.76 13.06
CA PHE A 115 -2.31 0.04 12.64
C PHE A 115 -2.69 0.96 11.48
N LYS A 116 -1.86 1.96 11.20
CA LYS A 116 -2.15 2.94 10.16
C LYS A 116 -1.48 2.59 8.85
N LEU A 117 -2.21 2.81 7.77
CA LEU A 117 -1.72 2.75 6.40
C LEU A 117 -2.05 4.07 5.71
N GLN A 118 -1.04 4.71 5.15
CA GLN A 118 -1.20 5.87 4.27
C GLN A 118 -0.74 5.52 2.86
N VAL A 119 -1.57 5.82 1.88
CA VAL A 119 -1.24 5.66 0.46
C VAL A 119 -1.23 7.04 -0.20
N ASP A 120 -0.07 7.45 -0.68
CA ASP A 120 0.11 8.65 -1.49
C ASP A 120 0.08 8.27 -2.96
N VAL A 121 -0.87 8.83 -3.71
CA VAL A 121 -1.10 8.51 -5.13
C VAL A 121 -0.82 9.73 -6.02
N PRO A 122 -0.20 9.53 -7.20
CA PRO A 122 -0.04 10.58 -8.18
C PRO A 122 -1.39 10.99 -8.77
N VAL A 123 -1.64 12.30 -8.85
CA VAL A 123 -2.84 12.84 -9.48
C VAL A 123 -2.51 13.63 -10.75
N TYR A 124 -3.42 13.58 -11.71
CA TYR A 124 -3.29 14.14 -13.05
C TYR A 124 -4.44 15.10 -13.29
N LYS A 125 -4.13 16.39 -13.40
CA LYS A 125 -5.12 17.43 -13.67
C LYS A 125 -5.44 17.47 -15.16
N CYS A 126 -6.72 17.31 -15.49
CA CYS A 126 -7.22 17.44 -16.85
C CYS A 126 -7.09 18.89 -17.34
N GLY A 127 -6.46 19.10 -18.51
CA GLY A 127 -6.32 20.43 -19.11
C GLY A 127 -7.64 21.10 -19.49
N GLY A 128 -8.67 20.32 -19.83
CA GLY A 128 -9.96 20.85 -20.29
C GLY A 128 -10.91 21.23 -19.16
N CYS A 129 -11.21 20.28 -18.26
CA CYS A 129 -12.17 20.52 -17.17
C CYS A 129 -11.53 20.86 -15.82
N GLY A 130 -10.20 20.79 -15.70
CA GLY A 130 -9.47 21.11 -14.47
C GLY A 130 -9.59 20.08 -13.33
N LYS A 131 -10.40 19.03 -13.50
CA LYS A 131 -10.56 17.96 -12.50
C LYS A 131 -9.30 17.08 -12.41
N GLU A 132 -9.05 16.55 -11.23
CA GLU A 132 -7.92 15.66 -10.96
C GLU A 132 -8.37 14.21 -10.97
N PHE A 133 -7.52 13.35 -11.53
CA PHE A 133 -7.76 11.93 -11.64
C PHE A 133 -6.52 11.16 -11.21
N ILE A 134 -6.71 9.95 -10.69
CA ILE A 134 -5.68 8.92 -10.79
C ILE A 134 -5.80 8.22 -12.14
N HIS A 135 -4.76 7.52 -12.58
CA HIS A 135 -4.81 6.72 -13.81
C HIS A 135 -5.94 5.68 -13.79
N SER A 136 -5.88 4.70 -12.89
CA SER A 136 -7.00 3.83 -12.55
C SER A 136 -6.77 3.24 -11.17
N SER A 137 -7.84 2.93 -10.43
CA SER A 137 -7.75 2.25 -9.12
C SER A 137 -6.97 0.94 -9.24
N LYS A 138 -7.23 0.13 -10.27
CA LYS A 138 -6.53 -1.14 -10.52
C LYS A 138 -5.02 -0.99 -10.75
N ASP A 139 -4.60 -0.04 -11.59
CA ASP A 139 -3.16 0.18 -11.82
C ASP A 139 -2.49 0.79 -10.58
N THR A 140 -3.21 1.65 -9.85
CA THR A 140 -2.73 2.24 -8.58
C THR A 140 -2.55 1.17 -7.50
N GLY A 141 -3.49 0.23 -7.36
CA GLY A 141 -3.40 -0.90 -6.43
C GLY A 141 -2.19 -1.79 -6.69
N LYS A 142 -1.87 -2.07 -7.97
CA LYS A 142 -0.66 -2.84 -8.32
C LYS A 142 0.63 -2.14 -7.90
N LEU A 143 0.69 -0.82 -8.10
CA LEU A 143 1.84 -0.02 -7.66
C LEU A 143 1.91 0.02 -6.13
N ALA A 144 0.78 0.20 -5.44
CA ALA A 144 0.72 0.15 -3.99
C ALA A 144 1.15 -1.21 -3.44
N LEU A 145 0.73 -2.32 -4.05
CA LEU A 145 1.17 -3.67 -3.68
C LEU A 145 2.69 -3.82 -3.78
N ALA A 146 3.28 -3.37 -4.89
CA ALA A 146 4.73 -3.38 -5.07
C ALA A 146 5.45 -2.45 -4.07
N ALA A 147 4.90 -1.27 -3.79
CA ALA A 147 5.40 -0.34 -2.78
C ALA A 147 5.34 -0.94 -1.37
N THR A 148 4.28 -1.67 -1.01
CA THR A 148 4.19 -2.45 0.24
C THR A 148 5.30 -3.50 0.31
N GLY A 149 5.56 -4.19 -0.80
CA GLY A 149 6.71 -5.11 -0.91
C GLY A 149 8.06 -4.43 -0.68
N HIS A 150 8.25 -3.21 -1.19
CA HIS A 150 9.43 -2.38 -0.89
C HIS A 150 9.50 -2.01 0.58
N ALA A 151 8.38 -1.63 1.19
CA ALA A 151 8.29 -1.27 2.60
C ALA A 151 8.72 -2.43 3.51
N TYR A 152 8.23 -3.65 3.23
CA TYR A 152 8.62 -4.85 3.99
C TYR A 152 10.10 -5.19 3.89
N ARG A 153 10.67 -5.11 2.67
CA ARG A 153 12.11 -5.32 2.47
C ARG A 153 12.95 -4.31 3.25
N ALA A 154 12.53 -3.04 3.30
CA ALA A 154 13.24 -1.99 4.03
C ALA A 154 13.23 -2.18 5.56
N THR A 155 12.32 -2.99 6.10
CA THR A 155 12.22 -3.28 7.54
C THR A 155 12.65 -4.71 7.90
N ASP A 156 13.29 -5.44 6.98
CA ASP A 156 13.73 -6.83 7.14
C ASP A 156 12.60 -7.80 7.51
N ILE A 157 11.37 -7.52 7.06
CA ILE A 157 10.26 -8.48 7.11
C ILE A 157 10.20 -9.19 5.78
N HIS A 158 10.44 -10.50 5.80
CA HIS A 158 10.25 -11.33 4.63
C HIS A 158 8.83 -11.90 4.64
N PRO A 159 8.02 -11.70 3.58
CA PRO A 159 6.88 -12.57 3.35
C PRO A 159 7.40 -13.99 3.13
N GLU A 160 7.04 -14.90 4.03
CA GLU A 160 7.29 -16.34 3.90
C GLU A 160 6.44 -16.96 2.79
#